data_AF-A0A7M1Q8T6-F1
#
_entry.id   AF-A0A7M1Q8T6-F1
#
_cell.length_a   1.000
_cell.length_b   1.000
_cell.length_c   1.000
_cell.angle_alpha   90.00
_cell.angle_beta   90.00
_cell.angle_gamma   90.00
#
_symmetry.space_group_name_H-M   'P 1'
#
loop_
_entity.id
_entity.type
_entity.pdbx_description
1 polymer ?
#
loop_
_entity_poly.entity_id
_entity_poly.type
_entity_poly.pdbx_seq_one_letter_code
_entity_poly.pdbx_strand_id
1 'polypeptide(L)'
;MNYLGPLCAGMHPAMEGLNLKHFRASCYLVEVSDEAGVNGPIMEGDQLVVDEARPVRHADLVVAELTASSGFSVPAGSAVPNG
;
A
#
# COMPACT_ATOMS: atom_id res chain seq x y z
N MET A 1 3.33 -2.76 -4.72
CA MET A 1 3.93 -1.69 -3.89
C MET A 1 5.26 -2.19 -3.38
N ASN A 2 6.30 -1.36 -3.33
CA ASN A 2 7.64 -1.79 -2.90
C ASN A 2 8.11 -1.04 -1.65
N TYR A 3 8.60 -1.76 -0.64
CA TYR A 3 9.09 -1.16 0.60
C TYR A 3 10.55 -0.74 0.45
N LEU A 4 10.85 0.54 0.71
CA LEU A 4 12.18 1.11 0.52
C LEU A 4 12.97 1.27 1.83
N GLY A 5 12.31 1.16 2.98
CA GLY A 5 12.96 1.23 4.29
C GLY A 5 12.41 2.32 5.22
N PRO A 6 12.88 2.34 6.48
CA PRO A 6 12.48 3.35 7.45
C PRO A 6 13.14 4.70 7.14
N LEU A 7 12.41 5.80 7.34
CA LEU A 7 12.93 7.14 7.02
C LEU A 7 14.10 7.55 7.92
N CYS A 8 14.14 7.06 9.16
CA CYS A 8 15.21 7.36 10.10
C CYS A 8 16.58 6.81 9.67
N ALA A 9 16.61 5.83 8.74
CA ALA A 9 17.85 5.27 8.23
C ALA A 9 18.46 6.10 7.09
N GLY A 10 17.70 7.01 6.46
CA GLY A 10 18.23 7.91 5.41
C GLY A 10 18.88 7.21 4.22
N MET A 11 18.54 5.94 3.98
CA MET A 11 19.27 5.05 3.05
C MET A 11 18.88 5.19 1.56
N HIS A 12 17.87 6.00 1.23
CA HIS A 12 17.29 6.07 -0.12
C HIS A 12 17.58 7.43 -0.79
N PRO A 13 18.03 7.48 -2.07
CA PRO A 13 18.31 8.72 -2.78
C PRO A 13 17.14 9.71 -2.81
N ALA A 14 15.90 9.20 -2.83
CA ALA A 14 14.68 10.01 -2.72
C ALA A 14 14.57 10.86 -1.46
N MET A 15 15.30 10.50 -0.41
CA MET A 15 15.32 11.22 0.86
C MET A 15 16.30 12.39 0.86
N GLU A 16 17.07 12.55 -0.21
CA GLU A 16 18.01 13.66 -0.36
C GLU A 16 17.24 14.99 -0.38
N GLY A 17 17.52 15.86 0.60
CA GLY A 17 16.82 17.13 0.78
C GLY A 17 15.58 17.08 1.68
N LEU A 18 15.12 15.90 2.10
CA LEU A 18 14.07 15.78 3.12
C LEU A 18 14.64 16.00 4.53
N ASN A 19 13.96 16.80 5.34
CA ASN A 19 14.32 16.95 6.74
C ASN A 19 13.81 15.74 7.55
N LEU A 20 14.62 14.69 7.58
CA LEU A 20 14.30 13.42 8.24
C LEU A 20 13.96 13.55 9.73
N LYS A 21 14.39 14.65 10.38
CA LYS A 21 14.09 14.92 11.80
C LYS A 21 12.64 15.33 12.06
N HIS A 22 11.88 15.70 11.02
CA HIS A 22 10.46 16.04 11.15
C HIS A 22 9.55 14.82 11.11
N PHE A 23 10.06 13.68 10.66
CA PHE A 23 9.29 12.45 10.57
C PHE A 23 9.41 11.66 11.87
N ARG A 24 8.31 11.00 12.25
CA ARG A 24 8.29 10.12 13.42
C ARG A 24 9.07 8.85 13.11
N ALA A 25 9.53 8.14 14.13
CA ALA A 25 10.22 6.86 13.96
C ALA A 25 9.32 5.76 13.34
N SER A 26 8.00 5.96 13.36
CA SER A 26 6.98 5.13 12.69
C SER A 26 6.85 5.40 11.19
N CYS A 27 7.64 6.35 10.64
CA CYS A 27 7.54 6.68 9.24
C CYS A 27 8.51 5.85 8.38
N TYR A 28 7.99 5.28 7.30
CA TYR A 28 8.75 4.54 6.31
C TYR A 28 8.41 4.99 4.88
N LEU A 29 9.25 4.59 3.93
CA LEU A 29 9.12 4.95 2.53
C LEU A 29 8.66 3.73 1.71
N VAL A 30 7.71 3.97 0.82
CA VAL A 30 7.27 2.99 -0.19
C VAL A 30 7.30 3.60 -1.57
N GLU A 31 7.53 2.76 -2.57
CA GLU A 31 7.39 3.10 -3.98
C GLU A 31 6.11 2.49 -4.55
N VAL A 32 5.39 3.32 -5.29
CA VAL A 32 4.17 2.95 -6.00
C VAL A 32 4.54 2.10 -7.21
N SER A 33 3.98 0.90 -7.28
CA SER A 33 4.07 0.02 -8.46
C SER A 33 2.82 0.16 -9.32
N ASP A 34 2.88 -0.25 -10.59
CA ASP A 34 1.73 -0.30 -11.51
C ASP A 34 0.51 -1.03 -10.91
N GLU A 35 0.74 -2.16 -10.24
CA GLU A 35 -0.29 -2.98 -9.59
C GLU A 35 -0.91 -2.37 -8.32
N ALA A 36 -0.48 -1.18 -7.88
CA ALA A 36 -1.03 -0.54 -6.68
C ALA A 36 -2.47 -0.01 -6.86
N GLY A 37 -2.99 0.02 -8.09
CA GLY A 37 -4.35 0.47 -8.37
C GLY A 37 -4.58 1.94 -8.01
N VAL A 38 -3.52 2.75 -8.02
CA VAL A 38 -3.59 4.18 -7.72
C VAL A 38 -4.34 4.92 -8.83
N ASN A 39 -5.16 5.90 -8.44
CA ASN A 39 -5.86 6.80 -9.36
C ASN A 39 -5.71 8.24 -8.85
N GLY A 40 -5.65 9.21 -9.77
CA GLY A 40 -5.53 10.62 -9.43
C GLY A 40 -4.09 11.14 -9.51
N PRO A 41 -3.63 11.99 -8.58
CA PRO A 41 -2.32 12.67 -8.68
C PRO A 41 -1.12 11.78 -8.38
N ILE A 42 -1.35 10.54 -7.95
CA ILE A 42 -0.31 9.57 -7.59
C ILE A 42 -0.13 8.62 -8.77
N MET A 43 1.12 8.44 -9.18
CA MET A 43 1.50 7.64 -10.35
C MET A 43 2.47 6.52 -9.97
N GLU A 44 2.66 5.57 -10.87
CA GLU A 44 3.73 4.58 -10.77
C GLU A 44 5.09 5.25 -10.64
N GLY A 45 5.93 4.73 -9.75
CA GLY A 45 7.27 5.25 -9.45
C GLY A 45 7.27 6.35 -8.39
N ASP A 46 6.11 6.86 -7.97
CA ASP A 46 6.05 7.83 -6.88
C ASP A 46 6.49 7.21 -5.56
N GLN A 47 7.12 8.02 -4.72
CA GLN A 47 7.58 7.61 -3.39
C GLN A 47 6.72 8.25 -2.32
N LEU A 48 6.09 7.41 -1.50
CA LEU A 48 5.16 7.84 -0.47
C LEU A 48 5.77 7.61 0.91
N VAL A 49 5.66 8.62 1.76
CA VAL A 49 5.95 8.51 3.19
C VAL A 49 4.70 8.01 3.91
N VAL A 50 4.82 6.88 4.60
CA VAL A 50 3.73 6.27 5.38
C VAL A 50 4.05 6.39 6.86
N ASP A 51 3.11 6.90 7.66
CA ASP A 51 3.20 6.87 9.14
C ASP A 51 2.25 5.79 9.67
N GLU A 52 2.78 4.63 10.07
CA GLU A 52 1.96 3.53 10.60
C GLU A 52 1.31 3.84 11.95
N ALA A 53 1.86 4.81 12.70
CA ALA A 53 1.32 5.18 14.00
C ALA A 53 0.24 6.27 13.90
N ARG A 54 -0.15 6.68 12.69
CA ARG A 54 -1.22 7.65 12.47
C ARG A 54 -2.56 6.92 12.33
N PRO A 55 -3.58 7.27 13.14
CA PRO A 55 -4.90 6.68 12.98
C PRO A 55 -5.52 7.10 11.66
N VAL A 56 -6.03 6.12 10.91
CA VAL A 56 -6.68 6.30 9.60
C VAL A 56 -8.04 6.99 9.76
N ARG A 57 -8.34 7.94 8.88
CA ARG A 57 -9.63 8.63 8.77
C ARG A 57 -10.22 8.51 7.37
N HIS A 58 -11.48 8.91 7.23
CA HIS A 58 -12.12 8.98 5.93
C HIS A 58 -11.35 9.90 4.98
N ALA A 59 -11.16 9.44 3.73
CA ALA A 59 -10.40 10.09 2.68
C ALA A 59 -8.87 10.16 2.89
N ASP A 60 -8.32 9.47 3.90
CA ASP A 60 -6.88 9.28 3.99
C ASP A 60 -6.41 8.26 2.94
N LEU A 61 -5.24 8.51 2.37
CA LEU A 61 -4.51 7.52 1.58
C LEU A 61 -3.78 6.57 2.53
N VAL A 62 -3.95 5.27 2.33
CA VAL A 62 -3.38 4.24 3.20
C VAL A 62 -2.70 3.14 2.40
N VAL A 63 -1.67 2.55 3.00
CA VAL A 63 -1.13 1.25 2.59
C VAL A 63 -1.84 0.18 3.41
N ALA A 64 -2.43 -0.80 2.74
CA ALA A 64 -3.17 -1.88 3.37
C ALA A 64 -2.72 -3.24 2.82
N GLU A 65 -2.57 -4.21 3.71
CA GLU A 65 -2.40 -5.61 3.32
C GLU A 65 -3.78 -6.23 3.12
N LEU A 66 -4.05 -6.71 1.91
CA LEU A 66 -5.28 -7.43 1.58
C LEU A 66 -5.00 -8.93 1.64
N THR A 67 -5.42 -9.60 2.71
CA THR A 67 -5.49 -11.05 2.68
C THR A 67 -6.68 -11.45 1.82
N ALA A 68 -6.42 -12.02 0.65
CA ALA A 68 -7.47 -12.67 -0.12
C ALA A 68 -8.00 -13.83 0.73
N SER A 69 -9.15 -13.65 1.37
CA SER A 69 -9.94 -14.79 1.82
C SER A 69 -10.33 -15.52 0.52
N SER A 70 -9.71 -16.66 0.25
CA SER A 70 -10.02 -17.50 -0.90
C SER A 70 -11.52 -17.77 -0.91
N GLY A 71 -12.26 -16.97 -1.67
CA GLY A 71 -13.70 -17.06 -1.78
C GLY A 71 -14.04 -18.41 -2.36
N PHE A 72 -14.89 -19.13 -1.63
CA PHE A 72 -15.61 -20.32 -2.06
C PHE A 72 -15.93 -20.28 -3.57
N SER A 73 -15.26 -21.12 -4.36
CA SER A 73 -15.65 -21.30 -5.77
C SER A 73 -16.88 -22.21 -5.78
N VAL A 74 -18.04 -21.69 -6.19
CA VAL A 74 -19.14 -22.55 -6.62
C VAL A 74 -18.70 -23.27 -7.90
N PRO A 75 -18.58 -24.61 -7.92
CA PRO A 75 -18.30 -25.31 -9.17
C PRO A 75 -19.48 -25.09 -10.12
N ALA A 76 -19.20 -24.57 -11.31
CA ALA A 76 -20.16 -24.46 -12.39
C ALA A 76 -20.58 -25.87 -12.83
N GLY A 77 -21.66 -26.41 -12.25
CA GLY A 77 -22.10 -27.75 -12.60
C GLY A 77 -23.16 -28.41 -11.72
N SER A 78 -23.99 -27.68 -10.97
CA SER A 78 -25.19 -28.30 -10.39
C SER A 78 -26.24 -28.45 -11.49
N ALA A 79 -26.16 -29.55 -12.24
CA ALA A 79 -27.26 -30.00 -13.08
C ALA A 79 -28.42 -30.38 -12.15
N VAL A 80 -29.52 -29.64 -12.26
CA VAL A 80 -30.80 -30.01 -11.67
C VAL A 80 -31.29 -31.31 -12.31
N PRO A 81 -31.56 -32.40 -11.56
CA PRO A 81 -32.22 -33.56 -12.14
C PRO A 81 -33.66 -33.17 -12.49
N ASN A 82 -34.02 -33.28 -13.78
CA ASN A 82 -35.41 -33.20 -14.21
C ASN A 82 -36.19 -34.34 -13.55
N GLY A 83 -37.29 -34.00 -12.89
CA GLY A 83 -38.29 -34.95 -12.41
C GLY A 83 -39.09 -35.59 -13.52
#